data_AF-A0A3M1UT99-F1
#
_entry.id   AF-A0A3M1UT99-F1
#
_cell.length_a   1.000
_cell.length_b   1.000
_cell.length_c   1.000
_cell.angle_alpha   90.00
_cell.angle_beta   90.00
_cell.angle_gamma   90.00
#
_symmetry.space_group_name_H-M   'P 1'
#
loop_
_entity.id
_entity.type
_entity.pdbx_description
1 polymer ?
#
loop_
_entity_poly.entity_id
_entity_poly.type
_entity_poly.pdbx_seq_one_letter_code
_entity_poly.pdbx_strand_id
1 'polypeptide(L)'
;MLFLYLQPQHHAQLPVSSNNFSLRVNPNSCKLPNIANHPHNSFTQRTFLQIKQAANLVPMPTLYKTNEADTARYVMGVYHKHPLIAIGVNPSQATLQKPDMTVSKVKKFALQLGFDGYIMLNVYPQRATAPDSLHRKKFAPWAAKNLHAIADVLAGTAPRPVLWAAWGNLIETRPYLGQCLRDIYQLAAQYDPQWIRLGELTRKGHPRHPSRMSYSNASYPFDTLAYF
;
A
#
# COMPACT_ATOMS: atom_id res chain seq x y z
N MET A 1 -67.38 13.59 -19.05
CA MET A 1 -66.39 13.23 -18.00
C MET A 1 -65.26 14.24 -18.11
N LEU A 2 -65.34 15.48 -17.62
CA LEU A 2 -65.72 15.97 -16.28
C LEU A 2 -64.70 15.59 -15.20
N PHE A 3 -64.00 16.62 -14.69
CA PHE A 3 -63.38 16.74 -13.36
C PHE A 3 -62.09 15.91 -13.09
N LEU A 4 -61.05 16.37 -12.37
CA LEU A 4 -60.89 17.49 -11.43
C LEU A 4 -59.41 17.85 -11.27
N TYR A 5 -59.15 19.14 -11.15
CA TYR A 5 -58.05 19.74 -10.40
C TYR A 5 -57.94 19.13 -8.99
N LEU A 6 -56.74 18.80 -8.53
CA LEU A 6 -56.37 18.81 -7.12
C LEU A 6 -54.90 19.25 -6.97
N GLN A 7 -54.70 20.54 -6.69
CA GLN A 7 -53.72 20.94 -5.66
C GLN A 7 -54.47 20.96 -4.32
N PRO A 8 -53.82 20.55 -3.24
CA PRO A 8 -53.42 21.51 -2.20
C PRO A 8 -52.05 21.10 -1.57
N GLN A 9 -51.32 21.82 -0.73
CA GLN A 9 -51.24 23.17 -0.18
C GLN A 9 -49.93 23.16 0.67
N HIS A 10 -49.38 24.34 0.96
CA HIS A 10 -48.19 24.53 1.79
C HIS A 10 -48.31 23.98 3.22
N HIS A 11 -47.15 23.77 3.87
CA HIS A 11 -46.77 23.90 5.30
C HIS A 11 -45.76 22.79 5.64
N ALA A 12 -44.58 22.99 6.24
CA ALA A 12 -43.93 24.15 6.83
C ALA A 12 -42.40 23.92 6.77
N GLN A 13 -41.64 25.01 6.62
CA GLN A 13 -40.19 25.02 6.79
C GLN A 13 -39.84 24.68 8.25
N LEU A 14 -38.92 23.73 8.44
CA LEU A 14 -38.23 23.52 9.71
C LEU A 14 -36.84 24.16 9.64
N PRO A 15 -36.36 24.76 10.74
CA PRO A 15 -35.28 25.74 10.72
C PRO A 15 -33.91 25.13 10.41
N VAL A 16 -33.17 25.89 9.61
CA VAL A 16 -31.74 25.78 9.35
C VAL A 16 -30.98 25.93 10.67
N SER A 17 -30.44 24.83 11.19
CA SER A 17 -29.37 24.89 12.19
C SER A 17 -28.04 25.03 11.47
N SER A 18 -27.51 26.24 11.50
CA SER A 18 -26.22 26.63 10.98
C SER A 18 -25.13 26.15 11.94
N ASN A 19 -24.36 25.15 11.51
CA ASN A 19 -23.00 24.94 12.01
C ASN A 19 -22.08 24.69 10.81
N ASN A 20 -21.87 25.76 10.05
CA ASN A 20 -20.85 25.84 9.01
C ASN A 20 -19.45 25.94 9.64
N PHE A 21 -18.87 24.82 10.06
CA PHE A 21 -17.41 24.71 10.13
C PHE A 21 -16.88 24.45 8.73
N SER A 22 -16.83 25.52 7.93
CA SER A 22 -16.14 25.50 6.65
C SER A 22 -14.63 25.55 6.89
N LEU A 23 -14.00 24.39 7.07
CA LEU A 23 -12.57 24.28 6.86
C LEU A 23 -12.32 24.47 5.36
N ARG A 24 -12.03 25.71 4.96
CA ARG A 24 -11.46 26.00 3.64
C ARG A 24 -10.11 25.31 3.55
N VAL A 25 -10.11 24.07 3.07
CA VAL A 25 -8.87 23.41 2.64
C VAL A 25 -8.49 24.07 1.33
N ASN A 26 -7.47 24.93 1.38
CA ASN A 26 -6.86 25.48 0.19
C ASN A 26 -6.26 24.32 -0.63
N PRO A 27 -6.75 24.00 -1.84
CA PRO A 27 -6.24 22.89 -2.63
C PRO A 27 -4.79 23.12 -3.14
N ASN A 28 -4.20 24.29 -2.90
CA ASN A 28 -2.85 24.66 -3.33
C ASN A 28 -1.81 24.77 -2.19
N SER A 29 -2.10 24.34 -0.96
CA SER A 29 -1.12 24.44 0.14
C SER A 29 -0.24 23.21 0.35
N CYS A 30 -0.42 22.12 -0.39
CA CYS A 30 0.43 20.93 -0.27
C CYS A 30 1.44 20.85 -1.42
N LYS A 31 2.45 21.74 -1.40
CA LYS A 31 3.70 21.45 -2.11
C LYS A 31 4.47 20.45 -1.26
N LEU A 32 4.59 19.21 -1.75
CA LEU A 32 5.48 18.22 -1.17
C LEU A 32 6.91 18.80 -1.15
N PRO A 33 7.65 18.71 -0.02
CA PRO A 33 9.03 19.16 0.01
C PRO A 33 9.84 18.34 -0.98
N ASN A 34 10.62 19.04 -1.81
CA ASN A 34 11.55 18.45 -2.76
C ASN A 34 12.59 17.63 -1.98
N ILE A 35 12.52 16.29 -2.07
CA ILE A 35 13.42 15.38 -1.36
C ILE A 35 14.71 15.26 -2.18
N ALA A 36 15.45 16.36 -2.26
CA ALA A 36 16.81 16.38 -2.75
C ALA A 36 17.63 17.21 -1.77
N ASN A 37 18.50 16.52 -1.03
CA ASN A 37 19.58 17.06 -0.21
C ASN A 37 19.18 17.87 1.02
N HIS A 38 19.08 17.23 2.20
CA HIS A 38 19.45 17.90 3.46
C HIS A 38 20.05 16.93 4.50
N PRO A 39 21.09 17.36 5.23
CA PRO A 39 21.79 16.54 6.21
C PRO A 39 20.99 16.40 7.52
N HIS A 40 21.27 15.32 8.25
CA HIS A 40 20.71 14.97 9.57
C HIS A 40 20.53 16.21 10.47
N ASN A 41 19.29 16.59 10.76
CA ASN A 41 18.97 17.69 11.68
C ASN A 41 18.09 17.20 12.84
N SER A 42 18.46 17.60 14.06
CA SER A 42 17.89 17.19 15.36
C SER A 42 16.42 17.56 15.57
N PHE A 43 15.84 18.36 14.67
CA PHE A 43 14.42 18.71 14.63
C PHE A 43 13.52 17.49 14.32
N THR A 44 14.05 16.48 13.62
CA THR A 44 13.31 15.25 13.30
C THR A 44 12.94 14.44 14.54
N GLN A 45 13.79 14.36 15.57
CA GLN A 45 13.51 13.47 16.71
C GLN A 45 12.29 13.89 17.56
N ARG A 46 12.02 15.20 17.70
CA ARG A 46 10.86 15.71 18.46
C ARG A 46 9.54 15.45 17.73
N THR A 47 9.50 15.65 16.42
CA THR A 47 8.32 15.33 15.60
C THR A 47 8.04 13.82 15.60
N PHE A 48 9.09 12.99 15.58
CA PHE A 48 8.96 11.52 15.67
C PHE A 48 8.39 11.04 17.02
N LEU A 49 8.71 11.69 18.14
CA LEU A 49 8.14 11.35 19.45
C LEU A 49 6.66 11.76 19.56
N GLN A 50 6.29 12.92 19.02
CA GLN A 50 4.89 13.38 19.02
C GLN A 50 3.99 12.51 18.13
N ILE A 51 4.47 12.08 16.97
CA ILE A 51 3.74 11.12 16.10
C ILE A 51 3.58 9.77 16.81
N LYS A 52 4.60 9.28 17.52
CA LYS A 52 4.51 8.06 18.34
C LYS A 52 3.51 8.17 19.49
N GLN A 53 3.43 9.33 20.15
CA GLN A 53 2.48 9.57 21.25
C GLN A 53 1.03 9.66 20.74
N ALA A 54 0.80 10.29 19.58
CA ALA A 54 -0.53 10.39 18.98
C ALA A 54 -1.04 9.07 18.38
N ALA A 55 -0.16 8.25 17.79
CA ALA A 55 -0.50 6.95 17.19
C ALA A 55 -0.92 5.88 18.23
N ASN A 56 -0.75 6.14 19.52
CA ASN A 56 -1.09 5.21 20.60
C ASN A 56 -2.55 5.36 21.12
N LEU A 57 -3.35 6.30 20.61
CA LEU A 57 -4.66 6.61 21.19
C LEU A 57 -5.87 6.05 20.43
N VAL A 58 -5.68 5.51 19.21
CA VAL A 58 -6.73 4.82 18.46
C VAL A 58 -6.13 3.54 17.85
N PRO A 59 -6.69 2.34 18.12
CA PRO A 59 -6.24 1.13 17.46
C PRO A 59 -6.42 1.26 15.94
N MET A 60 -5.31 1.24 15.23
CA MET A 60 -5.27 1.44 13.78
C MET A 60 -5.94 0.26 13.06
N PRO A 61 -6.75 0.50 12.01
CA PRO A 61 -7.39 -0.59 11.29
C PRO A 61 -6.32 -1.47 10.64
N THR A 62 -6.30 -2.74 11.05
CA THR A 62 -5.39 -3.73 10.50
C THR A 62 -6.03 -4.45 9.32
N LEU A 63 -5.24 -4.66 8.27
CA LEU A 63 -5.63 -5.50 7.14
C LEU A 63 -4.99 -6.88 7.27
N TYR A 64 -5.79 -7.93 7.14
CA TYR A 64 -5.31 -9.29 7.02
C TYR A 64 -6.33 -10.09 6.20
N LYS A 65 -6.04 -10.32 4.92
CA LYS A 65 -6.93 -11.03 3.98
C LYS A 65 -6.24 -12.31 3.50
N THR A 66 -6.86 -13.46 3.72
CA THR A 66 -6.36 -14.78 3.33
C THR A 66 -7.47 -15.61 2.68
N ASN A 67 -7.14 -16.81 2.18
CA ASN A 67 -8.14 -17.86 2.03
C ASN A 67 -8.49 -18.48 3.39
N GLU A 68 -9.52 -19.34 3.41
CA GLU A 68 -10.03 -20.00 4.62
C GLU A 68 -8.96 -20.79 5.37
N ALA A 69 -8.09 -21.49 4.64
CA ALA A 69 -7.04 -22.31 5.23
C ALA A 69 -5.76 -21.54 5.62
N ASP A 70 -5.71 -20.22 5.44
CA ASP A 70 -4.50 -19.39 5.56
C ASP A 70 -3.27 -20.01 4.85
N THR A 71 -3.48 -20.58 3.67
CA THR A 71 -2.42 -21.08 2.77
C THR A 71 -2.12 -20.09 1.65
N ALA A 72 -3.00 -19.11 1.44
CA ALA A 72 -2.82 -17.98 0.54
C ALA A 72 -3.15 -16.68 1.28
N ARG A 73 -2.22 -15.73 1.27
CA ARG A 73 -2.41 -14.40 1.87
C ARG A 73 -2.35 -13.32 0.79
N TYR A 74 -3.42 -12.55 0.72
CA TYR A 74 -3.61 -11.51 -0.28
C TYR A 74 -3.16 -10.14 0.24
N VAL A 75 -3.46 -9.81 1.50
CA VAL A 75 -3.14 -8.51 2.12
C VAL A 75 -2.72 -8.70 3.56
N MET A 76 -1.72 -7.93 4.00
CA MET A 76 -1.38 -7.76 5.42
C MET A 76 -0.86 -6.36 5.69
N GLY A 77 -1.27 -5.71 6.77
CA GLY A 77 -0.66 -4.45 7.17
C GLY A 77 -1.48 -3.65 8.18
N VAL A 78 -1.02 -2.43 8.42
CA VAL A 78 -1.74 -1.41 9.16
C VAL A 78 -2.14 -0.34 8.16
N TYR A 79 -3.44 -0.21 7.93
CA TYR A 79 -3.97 0.73 6.97
C TYR A 79 -4.11 2.12 7.60
N HIS A 80 -3.79 3.12 6.80
CA HIS A 80 -4.11 4.51 7.07
C HIS A 80 -4.30 5.24 5.74
N LYS A 81 -4.35 6.57 5.73
CA LYS A 81 -4.72 7.32 4.52
C LYS A 81 -3.64 7.25 3.43
N HIS A 82 -2.37 7.25 3.82
CA HIS A 82 -1.20 7.28 2.92
C HIS A 82 -0.15 6.22 3.31
N PRO A 83 -0.46 4.90 3.23
CA PRO A 83 0.46 3.86 3.65
C PRO A 83 1.54 3.62 2.59
N LEU A 84 2.72 3.16 3.03
CA LEU A 84 3.70 2.58 2.11
C LEU A 84 3.26 1.17 1.72
N ILE A 85 3.07 0.91 0.43
CA ILE A 85 2.66 -0.40 -0.07
C ILE A 85 3.88 -1.13 -0.62
N ALA A 86 4.38 -2.14 0.08
CA ALA A 86 5.48 -2.98 -0.38
C ALA A 86 4.95 -4.20 -1.16
N ILE A 87 5.55 -4.49 -2.31
CA ILE A 87 5.22 -5.64 -3.16
C ILE A 87 6.40 -6.62 -3.16
N GLY A 88 6.27 -7.71 -2.40
CA GLY A 88 7.20 -8.84 -2.38
C GLY A 88 6.85 -9.92 -3.40
N VAL A 89 7.60 -11.03 -3.43
CA VAL A 89 7.27 -12.17 -4.31
C VAL A 89 6.08 -12.95 -3.80
N ASN A 90 6.17 -13.45 -2.57
CA ASN A 90 5.16 -14.28 -1.96
C ASN A 90 5.20 -14.13 -0.43
N PRO A 91 4.07 -14.34 0.26
CA PRO A 91 4.04 -14.31 1.71
C PRO A 91 4.79 -15.52 2.31
N SER A 92 5.43 -15.29 3.45
CA SER A 92 5.99 -16.35 4.32
C SER A 92 5.13 -16.47 5.59
N GLN A 93 5.75 -16.58 6.78
CA GLN A 93 5.06 -16.88 8.03
C GLN A 93 4.63 -15.67 8.85
N ALA A 94 5.08 -14.46 8.51
CA ALA A 94 4.77 -13.26 9.29
C ALA A 94 3.26 -13.05 9.47
N THR A 95 2.85 -12.65 10.67
CA THR A 95 1.52 -12.13 10.96
C THR A 95 1.66 -10.72 11.56
N LEU A 96 0.52 -10.06 11.84
CA LEU A 96 0.54 -8.75 12.51
C LEU A 96 1.11 -8.85 13.94
N GLN A 97 0.84 -9.95 14.63
CA GLN A 97 1.33 -10.21 16.00
C GLN A 97 2.78 -10.69 16.01
N LYS A 98 3.18 -11.45 14.98
CA LYS A 98 4.54 -12.00 14.84
C LYS A 98 5.15 -11.57 13.50
N PRO A 99 5.58 -10.30 13.37
CA PRO A 99 6.24 -9.83 12.16
C PRO A 99 7.60 -10.51 11.99
N ASP A 100 7.95 -10.84 10.74
CA ASP A 100 9.30 -11.28 10.40
C ASP A 100 10.22 -10.08 10.11
N MET A 101 11.48 -10.35 9.74
CA MET A 101 12.45 -9.32 9.38
C MET A 101 11.98 -8.45 8.21
N THR A 102 11.29 -9.02 7.23
CA THR A 102 10.79 -8.31 6.05
C THR A 102 9.73 -7.29 6.46
N VAL A 103 8.72 -7.73 7.21
CA VAL A 103 7.64 -6.86 7.70
C VAL A 103 8.19 -5.79 8.64
N SER A 104 9.14 -6.15 9.51
CA SER A 104 9.81 -5.20 10.41
C SER A 104 10.59 -4.13 9.65
N LYS A 105 11.25 -4.51 8.54
CA LYS A 105 11.92 -3.57 7.63
C LYS A 105 10.91 -2.66 6.95
N VAL A 106 9.84 -3.21 6.38
CA VAL A 106 8.78 -2.44 5.71
C VAL A 106 8.16 -1.42 6.66
N LYS A 107 7.76 -1.83 7.87
CA LYS A 107 7.21 -0.94 8.90
C LYS A 107 8.17 0.21 9.23
N LYS A 108 9.46 -0.09 9.39
CA LYS A 108 10.46 0.94 9.74
C LYS A 108 10.76 1.89 8.58
N PHE A 109 10.84 1.39 7.34
CA PHE A 109 10.99 2.26 6.17
C PHE A 109 9.77 3.15 5.95
N ALA A 110 8.55 2.62 6.12
CA ALA A 110 7.33 3.42 6.06
C ALA A 110 7.42 4.62 7.00
N LEU A 111 7.78 4.39 8.26
CA LEU A 111 7.96 5.45 9.25
C LEU A 111 9.09 6.43 8.87
N GLN A 112 10.25 5.93 8.41
CA GLN A 112 11.39 6.78 8.05
C GLN A 112 11.11 7.69 6.85
N LEU A 113 10.29 7.21 5.91
CA LEU A 113 9.91 7.94 4.70
C LEU A 113 8.66 8.82 4.91
N GLY A 114 8.09 8.86 6.13
CA GLY A 114 6.97 9.73 6.48
C GLY A 114 5.58 9.17 6.13
N PHE A 115 5.45 7.87 5.83
CA PHE A 115 4.15 7.23 5.63
C PHE A 115 3.45 6.96 6.96
N ASP A 116 2.12 7.00 6.93
CA ASP A 116 1.25 6.87 8.12
C ASP A 116 0.81 5.42 8.39
N GLY A 117 1.17 4.50 7.49
CA GLY A 117 0.85 3.08 7.57
C GLY A 117 1.75 2.25 6.66
N TYR A 118 1.53 0.95 6.66
CA TYR A 118 2.24 0.04 5.75
C TYR A 118 1.34 -1.12 5.34
N ILE A 119 1.45 -1.53 4.09
CA ILE A 119 0.74 -2.68 3.55
C ILE A 119 1.75 -3.56 2.81
N MET A 120 1.71 -4.86 3.07
CA MET A 120 2.46 -5.88 2.38
C MET A 120 1.53 -6.62 1.42
N LEU A 121 1.78 -6.42 0.13
CA LEU A 121 1.18 -7.16 -0.99
C LEU A 121 2.26 -8.07 -1.60
N ASN A 122 1.84 -8.99 -2.46
CA ASN A 122 2.77 -9.92 -3.09
C ASN A 122 2.40 -10.17 -4.55
N VAL A 123 3.41 -10.49 -5.37
CA VAL A 123 3.23 -10.92 -6.75
C VAL A 123 2.35 -12.17 -6.84
N TYR A 124 2.53 -13.11 -5.91
CA TYR A 124 1.73 -14.33 -5.82
C TYR A 124 1.35 -14.63 -4.36
N PRO A 125 0.09 -15.02 -4.07
CA PRO A 125 -0.41 -15.02 -2.69
C PRO A 125 -0.08 -16.30 -1.92
N GLN A 126 0.48 -17.34 -2.54
CA GLN A 126 0.79 -18.59 -1.84
C GLN A 126 1.77 -18.35 -0.69
N ARG A 127 1.40 -18.80 0.51
CA ARG A 127 2.31 -18.81 1.65
C ARG A 127 3.35 -19.90 1.47
N ALA A 128 4.61 -19.50 1.39
CA ALA A 128 5.74 -20.40 1.24
C ALA A 128 7.02 -19.73 1.78
N THR A 129 7.71 -20.39 2.71
CA THR A 129 8.98 -19.89 3.23
C THR A 129 10.12 -20.11 2.23
N ALA A 130 10.16 -21.30 1.63
CA ALA A 130 11.16 -21.64 0.62
C ALA A 130 10.60 -21.35 -0.78
N PRO A 131 11.38 -20.69 -1.67
CA PRO A 131 10.94 -20.45 -3.04
C PRO A 131 10.59 -21.74 -3.79
N ASP A 132 11.26 -22.85 -3.47
CA ASP A 132 11.01 -24.15 -4.08
C ASP A 132 9.66 -24.76 -3.69
N SER A 133 9.03 -24.29 -2.62
CA SER A 133 7.69 -24.68 -2.21
C SER A 133 6.58 -23.94 -2.97
N LEU A 134 6.91 -22.92 -3.77
CA LEU A 134 5.94 -22.29 -4.66
C LEU A 134 5.42 -23.30 -5.69
N HIS A 135 4.13 -23.21 -6.01
CA HIS A 135 3.50 -24.00 -7.06
C HIS A 135 4.37 -23.99 -8.32
N ARG A 136 4.43 -25.12 -9.03
CA ARG A 136 5.19 -25.19 -10.29
C ARG A 136 4.50 -24.43 -11.42
N LYS A 137 3.17 -24.33 -11.35
CA LYS A 137 2.31 -23.58 -12.28
C LYS A 137 1.42 -22.63 -11.50
N LYS A 138 1.04 -21.52 -12.12
CA LYS A 138 0.09 -20.56 -11.54
C LYS A 138 -1.24 -21.25 -11.24
N PHE A 139 -1.67 -21.22 -9.99
CA PHE A 139 -3.06 -21.54 -9.64
C PHE A 139 -3.93 -20.31 -9.88
N ALA A 140 -4.72 -20.33 -10.97
CA ALA A 140 -5.45 -19.17 -11.47
C ALA A 140 -6.45 -18.55 -10.48
N PRO A 141 -7.24 -19.34 -9.70
CA PRO A 141 -8.18 -18.77 -8.73
C PRO A 141 -7.49 -17.90 -7.67
N TRP A 142 -6.32 -18.31 -7.20
CA TRP A 142 -5.57 -17.52 -6.22
C TRP A 142 -4.96 -16.27 -6.85
N ALA A 143 -4.44 -16.35 -8.07
CA ALA A 143 -3.91 -15.19 -8.78
C ALA A 143 -5.00 -14.13 -9.02
N ALA A 144 -6.20 -14.54 -9.43
CA ALA A 144 -7.34 -13.64 -9.63
C ALA A 144 -7.78 -12.97 -8.32
N LYS A 145 -7.92 -13.75 -7.23
CA LYS A 145 -8.23 -13.19 -5.90
C LYS A 145 -7.15 -12.23 -5.40
N ASN A 146 -5.88 -12.50 -5.70
CA ASN A 146 -4.77 -11.60 -5.37
C ASN A 146 -4.91 -10.25 -6.09
N LEU A 147 -5.16 -10.27 -7.41
CA LEU A 147 -5.38 -9.03 -8.17
C LEU A 147 -6.58 -8.23 -7.65
N HIS A 148 -7.68 -8.90 -7.33
CA HIS A 148 -8.85 -8.24 -6.75
C HIS A 148 -8.51 -7.56 -5.41
N ALA A 149 -7.82 -8.27 -4.52
CA ALA A 149 -7.43 -7.72 -3.23
C ALA A 149 -6.42 -6.55 -3.36
N ILE A 150 -5.55 -6.57 -4.37
CA ILE A 150 -4.67 -5.45 -4.70
C ILE A 150 -5.51 -4.25 -5.19
N ALA A 151 -6.48 -4.47 -6.07
CA ALA A 151 -7.38 -3.43 -6.55
C ALA A 151 -8.14 -2.76 -5.39
N ASP A 152 -8.69 -3.56 -4.47
CA ASP A 152 -9.38 -3.04 -3.27
C ASP A 152 -8.47 -2.13 -2.44
N VAL A 153 -7.21 -2.54 -2.25
CA VAL A 153 -6.24 -1.76 -1.48
C VAL A 153 -5.95 -0.44 -2.19
N LEU A 154 -5.68 -0.46 -3.50
CA LEU A 154 -5.36 0.74 -4.26
C LEU A 154 -6.54 1.71 -4.34
N ALA A 155 -7.75 1.20 -4.57
CA ALA A 155 -8.99 1.99 -4.57
C ALA A 155 -9.29 2.61 -3.20
N GLY A 156 -8.92 1.92 -2.12
CA GLY A 156 -9.08 2.40 -0.76
C GLY A 156 -8.03 3.42 -0.32
N THR A 157 -6.87 3.52 -0.97
CA THR A 157 -5.81 4.47 -0.57
C THR A 157 -5.99 5.86 -1.16
N ALA A 158 -5.24 6.83 -0.63
CA ALA A 158 -5.19 8.17 -1.22
C ALA A 158 -4.81 8.16 -2.70
N PRO A 159 -5.17 9.23 -3.45
CA PRO A 159 -4.77 9.39 -4.84
C PRO A 159 -3.25 9.21 -5.02
N ARG A 160 -2.86 8.54 -6.11
CA ARG A 160 -1.46 8.26 -6.47
C ARG A 160 -0.69 7.48 -5.38
N PRO A 161 -1.10 6.24 -5.07
CA PRO A 161 -0.45 5.44 -4.03
C PRO A 161 1.03 5.18 -4.34
N VAL A 162 1.84 5.08 -3.29
CA VAL A 162 3.28 4.76 -3.42
C VAL A 162 3.48 3.25 -3.31
N LEU A 163 3.95 2.65 -4.40
CA LEU A 163 4.23 1.23 -4.53
C LEU A 163 5.74 0.99 -4.48
N TRP A 164 6.20 0.34 -3.42
CA TRP A 164 7.58 -0.08 -3.30
C TRP A 164 7.78 -1.48 -3.91
N ALA A 165 8.49 -1.50 -5.04
CA ALA A 165 8.99 -2.71 -5.69
C ALA A 165 10.04 -3.41 -4.80
N ALA A 166 9.75 -4.63 -4.32
CA ALA A 166 10.52 -5.26 -3.25
C ALA A 166 10.68 -6.80 -3.41
N TRP A 167 10.60 -7.32 -4.64
CA TRP A 167 10.58 -8.76 -4.91
C TRP A 167 11.95 -9.45 -4.93
N GLY A 168 13.05 -8.74 -5.24
CA GLY A 168 14.37 -9.36 -5.34
C GLY A 168 14.48 -10.40 -6.45
N ASN A 169 15.57 -11.18 -6.44
CA ASN A 169 15.84 -12.20 -7.47
C ASN A 169 14.86 -13.38 -7.43
N LEU A 170 14.04 -13.50 -6.38
CA LEU A 170 13.08 -14.59 -6.25
C LEU A 170 11.98 -14.53 -7.31
N ILE A 171 11.80 -13.38 -7.98
CA ILE A 171 10.86 -13.23 -9.10
C ILE A 171 11.18 -14.19 -10.26
N GLU A 172 12.43 -14.62 -10.41
CA GLU A 172 12.86 -15.55 -11.47
C GLU A 172 12.59 -17.03 -11.13
N THR A 173 12.22 -17.34 -9.89
CA THR A 173 12.13 -18.74 -9.41
C THR A 173 11.00 -19.53 -10.06
N ARG A 174 10.01 -18.85 -10.65
CA ARG A 174 8.90 -19.47 -11.37
C ARG A 174 8.55 -18.64 -12.61
N PRO A 175 8.36 -19.27 -13.79
CA PRO A 175 8.05 -18.55 -15.02
C PRO A 175 6.79 -17.67 -14.95
N TYR A 176 5.79 -18.08 -14.16
CA TYR A 176 4.52 -17.35 -14.07
C TYR A 176 4.60 -16.07 -13.24
N LEU A 177 5.63 -15.87 -12.41
CA LEU A 177 5.72 -14.70 -11.53
C LEU A 177 5.89 -13.41 -12.32
N GLY A 178 6.66 -13.44 -13.41
CA GLY A 178 6.80 -12.29 -14.31
C GLY A 178 5.45 -11.87 -14.91
N GLN A 179 4.61 -12.84 -15.29
CA GLN A 179 3.26 -12.53 -15.77
C GLN A 179 2.36 -11.97 -14.66
N CYS A 180 2.38 -12.57 -13.47
CA CYS A 180 1.62 -12.02 -12.34
C CYS A 180 2.02 -10.58 -12.00
N LEU A 181 3.31 -10.25 -12.09
CA LEU A 181 3.79 -8.88 -11.87
C LEU A 181 3.31 -7.93 -12.98
N ARG A 182 3.29 -8.36 -14.25
CA ARG A 182 2.69 -7.58 -15.35
C ARG A 182 1.21 -7.33 -15.13
N ASP A 183 0.46 -8.35 -14.69
CA ASP A 183 -0.97 -8.22 -14.39
C ASP A 183 -1.20 -7.17 -13.27
N ILE A 184 -0.35 -7.18 -12.23
CA ILE A 184 -0.39 -6.18 -11.15
C ILE A 184 -0.05 -4.78 -11.68
N TYR A 185 0.95 -4.66 -12.54
CA TYR A 185 1.34 -3.38 -13.12
C TYR A 185 0.22 -2.77 -13.96
N GLN A 186 -0.38 -3.56 -14.85
CA GLN A 186 -1.51 -3.15 -15.69
C GLN A 186 -2.71 -2.73 -14.83
N LEU A 187 -3.02 -3.52 -13.80
CA LEU A 187 -4.06 -3.17 -12.83
C LEU A 187 -3.73 -1.86 -12.11
N ALA A 188 -2.51 -1.68 -11.63
CA ALA A 188 -2.14 -0.54 -10.81
C ALA A 188 -2.12 0.77 -11.61
N ALA A 189 -1.85 0.72 -12.92
CA ALA A 189 -1.79 1.90 -13.80
C ALA A 189 -3.05 2.78 -13.74
N GLN A 190 -4.22 2.19 -13.51
CA GLN A 190 -5.49 2.95 -13.38
C GLN A 190 -5.51 3.91 -12.17
N TYR A 191 -4.60 3.75 -11.21
CA TYR A 191 -4.50 4.56 -9.99
C TYR A 191 -3.32 5.55 -10.02
N ASP A 192 -2.60 5.67 -11.15
CA ASP A 192 -1.42 6.55 -11.33
C ASP A 192 -0.40 6.44 -10.17
N PRO A 193 0.06 5.22 -9.82
CA PRO A 193 0.91 5.01 -8.66
C PRO A 193 2.32 5.54 -8.88
N GLN A 194 2.96 5.95 -7.79
CA GLN A 194 4.40 6.19 -7.78
C GLN A 194 5.13 4.90 -7.43
N TRP A 195 5.80 4.30 -8.43
CA TRP A 195 6.66 3.15 -8.19
C TRP A 195 8.03 3.59 -7.70
N ILE A 196 8.47 3.00 -6.58
CA ILE A 196 9.78 3.26 -5.99
C ILE A 196 10.56 1.97 -5.74
N ARG A 197 11.89 2.10 -5.69
CA ARG A 197 12.81 1.10 -5.15
C ARG A 197 13.63 1.72 -4.02
N LEU A 198 14.10 0.90 -3.08
CA LEU A 198 15.00 1.35 -2.03
C LEU A 198 16.41 0.79 -2.26
N GLY A 199 17.37 1.69 -2.43
CA GLY A 199 18.75 1.37 -2.79
C GLY A 199 18.91 0.85 -4.22
N GLU A 200 20.14 0.45 -4.53
CA GLU A 200 20.51 -0.07 -5.84
C GLU A 200 19.80 -1.37 -6.19
N LEU A 201 19.65 -1.63 -7.49
CA LEU A 201 19.19 -2.94 -7.98
C LEU A 201 20.17 -4.04 -7.55
N THR A 202 19.70 -5.29 -7.61
CA THR A 202 20.59 -6.45 -7.51
C THR A 202 21.47 -6.54 -8.75
N ARG A 203 22.51 -7.39 -8.72
CA ARG A 203 23.35 -7.68 -9.89
C ARG A 203 22.56 -8.22 -11.09
N LYS A 204 21.34 -8.74 -10.86
CA LYS A 204 20.43 -9.22 -11.90
C LYS A 204 19.43 -8.14 -12.38
N GLY A 205 19.54 -6.91 -11.90
CA GLY A 205 18.63 -5.83 -12.26
C GLY A 205 17.29 -5.82 -11.50
N HIS A 206 17.12 -6.61 -10.45
CA HIS A 206 15.86 -6.61 -9.68
C HIS A 206 15.89 -5.65 -8.49
N PRO A 207 14.76 -5.05 -8.10
CA PRO A 207 14.66 -4.27 -6.87
C PRO A 207 14.92 -5.15 -5.64
N ARG A 208 15.57 -4.61 -4.61
CA ARG A 208 16.01 -5.41 -3.46
C ARG A 208 14.86 -5.84 -2.55
N HIS A 209 14.99 -7.06 -2.03
CA HIS A 209 14.10 -7.56 -1.00
C HIS A 209 14.39 -6.91 0.37
N PRO A 210 13.38 -6.54 1.18
CA PRO A 210 13.58 -5.71 2.37
C PRO A 210 14.50 -6.31 3.44
N SER A 211 14.45 -7.64 3.63
CA SER A 211 15.10 -8.32 4.76
C SER A 211 16.60 -8.10 4.87
N ARG A 212 17.29 -7.80 3.75
CA ARG A 212 18.75 -7.62 3.70
C ARG A 212 19.18 -6.16 3.49
N MET A 213 18.26 -5.20 3.50
CA MET A 213 18.60 -3.82 3.19
C MET A 213 19.07 -3.04 4.41
N SER A 214 20.02 -2.12 4.21
CA SER A 214 20.36 -1.11 5.22
C SER A 214 19.26 -0.05 5.31
N TYR A 215 19.00 0.46 6.52
CA TYR A 215 18.08 1.59 6.73
C TYR A 215 18.63 2.93 6.21
N SER A 216 19.89 2.97 5.77
CA SER A 216 20.48 4.12 5.08
C SER A 216 20.16 4.16 3.58
N ASN A 217 19.49 3.14 3.03
CA ASN A 217 19.14 3.10 1.62
C ASN A 217 18.13 4.22 1.31
N ALA A 218 18.47 5.06 0.34
CA ALA A 218 17.57 6.08 -0.20
C ALA A 218 16.48 5.46 -1.10
N SER A 219 15.39 6.19 -1.27
CA SER A 219 14.35 5.87 -2.25
C SER A 219 14.67 6.45 -3.61
N TYR A 220 14.45 5.67 -4.66
CA TYR A 220 14.57 6.09 -6.05
C TYR A 220 13.28 5.74 -6.80
N PRO A 221 12.90 6.51 -7.83
CA PRO A 221 11.89 6.07 -8.78
C PRO A 221 12.25 4.70 -9.35
N PHE A 222 11.23 3.87 -9.55
CA PHE A 222 11.38 2.58 -10.21
C PHE A 222 10.64 2.62 -11.54
N ASP A 223 11.41 2.65 -12.63
CA ASP A 223 10.86 2.58 -13.97
C ASP A 223 10.39 1.15 -14.24
N THR A 224 9.08 0.99 -14.24
CA THR A 224 8.39 -0.28 -14.46
C THR A 224 8.31 -0.64 -15.94
N LEU A 225 8.31 0.36 -16.84
CA LEU A 225 8.27 0.13 -18.28
C LEU A 225 9.61 -0.39 -18.78
N ALA A 226 10.72 0.18 -18.26
CA ALA A 226 12.07 -0.30 -18.57
C ALA A 226 12.44 -1.63 -17.90
N TYR A 227 11.61 -2.12 -16.97
CA TYR A 227 11.89 -3.34 -16.20
C TYR A 227 11.37 -4.63 -16.86
N PHE A 228 10.29 -4.54 -17.65
CA PHE A 228 9.74 -5.68 -18.39
C PHE A 228 10.41 -5.88 -19.74
#